data_AF-A0A136N9E2-F1
#
_entry.id   AF-A0A136N9E2-F1
#
_cell.length_a   1.000
_cell.length_b   1.000
_cell.length_c   1.000
_cell.angle_alpha   90.00
_cell.angle_beta   90.00
_cell.angle_gamma   90.00
#
_symmetry.space_group_name_H-M   'P 1'
#
loop_
_entity.id
_entity.type
_entity.pdbx_description
1 polymer ?
#
loop_
_entity_poly.entity_id
_entity_poly.type
_entity_poly.pdbx_seq_one_letter_code
_entity_poly.pdbx_strand_id
1 'polypeptide(L)'
;MKKLLLFILISASKTLFACGFYPYGEDTRISLFNPRVFGYSSYAEFYYSWNSFASSGSDLKQFPTDYVEPNTKLWFDYCRKKVDIQAVSEAVYELDKNEMDMQSKNKMIQYLHQQNDSDALNYLHFAKSCEFFNSWQSDPWEKMDSIAILKRAAQMNKAIILAKKMKNNKIKIRYTFLAIRLAWYNRDYNIIDSLFTETFDQSYPKDILYYWSLYFKSFF
;
A
#
# COMPACT_ATOMS: atom_id res chain seq x y z
N MET A 1 13.67 60.07 43.16
CA MET A 1 14.70 59.01 43.06
C MET A 1 14.30 57.68 43.71
N LYS A 2 13.77 57.63 44.95
CA LYS A 2 13.35 56.36 45.60
C LYS A 2 12.32 55.54 44.80
N LYS A 3 11.34 56.19 44.16
CA LYS A 3 10.34 55.50 43.30
C LYS A 3 10.94 54.91 42.01
N LEU A 4 11.99 55.54 41.47
CA LEU A 4 12.71 55.07 40.28
C LEU A 4 13.56 53.82 40.62
N LEU A 5 14.22 53.83 41.78
CA LEU A 5 14.95 52.68 42.29
C LEU A 5 14.03 51.48 42.56
N LEU A 6 12.83 51.72 43.10
CA LEU A 6 11.83 50.67 43.31
C LEU A 6 11.34 50.09 41.97
N PHE A 7 11.09 50.95 40.97
CA PHE A 7 10.72 50.53 39.62
C PHE A 7 11.80 49.68 38.97
N ILE A 8 13.07 50.11 39.03
CA ILE A 8 14.21 49.35 38.51
C ILE A 8 14.36 48.00 39.24
N LEU A 9 14.15 47.94 40.55
CA LEU A 9 14.22 46.68 41.32
C LEU A 9 13.13 45.68 40.91
N ILE A 10 11.92 46.17 40.65
CA ILE A 10 10.78 45.35 40.20
C ILE A 10 10.98 44.90 38.74
N SER A 11 11.55 45.75 37.87
CA SER A 11 11.86 45.37 36.48
C SER A 11 13.09 44.45 36.35
N ALA A 12 14.01 44.48 37.32
CA ALA A 12 15.23 43.65 37.34
C ALA A 12 15.04 42.28 37.99
N SER A 13 13.85 41.97 38.54
CA SER A 13 13.55 40.62 39.03
C SER A 13 13.53 39.65 37.85
N LYS A 14 14.57 38.82 37.73
CA LYS A 14 14.77 37.78 36.70
C LYS A 14 13.78 36.60 36.80
N THR A 15 12.53 36.85 37.16
CA THR A 15 11.45 35.85 37.18
C THR A 15 10.51 36.00 35.99
N LEU A 16 10.94 36.68 34.93
CA LEU A 16 10.32 36.56 33.61
C LEU A 16 11.05 35.45 32.86
N PHE A 17 10.61 34.21 33.08
CA PHE A 17 10.87 33.14 32.12
C PHE A 17 10.10 33.48 30.84
N ALA A 18 10.71 34.29 29.97
CA ALA A 18 10.23 34.50 28.60
C ALA A 18 10.51 33.27 27.71
N CYS A 19 10.53 32.08 28.29
CA CYS A 19 10.53 30.80 27.59
C CYS A 19 9.08 30.38 27.38
N GLY A 20 8.32 31.21 26.67
CA GLY A 20 7.06 30.76 26.10
C GLY A 20 7.38 29.74 25.03
N PHE A 21 6.64 28.64 24.99
CA PHE A 21 6.71 27.70 23.87
C PHE A 21 6.45 28.48 22.57
N TYR A 22 7.41 28.45 21.67
CA TYR A 22 7.28 28.98 20.32
C TYR A 22 7.40 27.77 19.38
N PRO A 23 6.37 27.44 18.58
CA PRO A 23 6.45 26.28 17.70
C PRO A 23 7.54 26.52 16.66
N TYR A 24 8.49 25.61 16.57
CA TYR A 24 9.54 25.61 15.55
C TYR A 24 9.67 24.23 14.91
N GLY A 25 10.08 24.18 13.64
CA GLY A 25 10.24 22.91 12.93
C GLY A 25 8.93 22.12 12.83
N GLU A 26 8.95 20.87 13.29
CA GLU A 26 7.79 19.97 13.26
C GLU A 26 6.62 20.47 14.14
N ASP A 27 6.91 21.33 15.12
CA ASP A 27 5.91 21.88 16.03
C ASP A 27 4.94 22.85 15.34
N THR A 28 5.31 23.36 14.15
CA THR A 28 4.45 24.19 13.30
C THR A 28 3.53 23.39 12.39
N ARG A 29 3.74 22.07 12.28
CA ARG A 29 2.89 21.22 11.45
C ARG A 29 1.62 20.89 12.23
N ILE A 30 0.52 21.43 11.74
CA ILE A 30 -0.80 21.23 12.30
C ILE A 30 -1.65 20.58 11.21
N SER A 31 -2.18 19.40 11.49
CA SER A 31 -3.20 18.80 10.63
C SER A 31 -4.57 19.29 11.06
N LEU A 32 -5.25 19.99 10.16
CA LEU A 32 -6.64 20.45 10.37
C LEU A 32 -7.67 19.32 10.23
N PHE A 33 -7.22 18.16 9.73
CA PHE A 33 -8.08 17.05 9.36
C PHE A 33 -7.73 15.81 10.18
N ASN A 34 -8.60 15.42 11.10
CA ASN A 34 -8.47 14.15 11.78
C ASN A 34 -9.14 13.03 10.96
N PRO A 35 -8.39 12.13 10.30
CA PRO A 35 -8.96 11.12 9.41
C PRO A 35 -9.91 10.17 10.13
N ARG A 36 -9.76 9.95 11.44
CA ARG A 36 -10.67 9.11 12.22
C ARG A 36 -12.06 9.73 12.31
N VAL A 37 -12.16 11.04 12.52
CA VAL A 37 -13.44 11.75 12.62
C VAL A 37 -14.24 11.65 11.32
N PHE A 38 -13.54 11.67 10.18
CA PHE A 38 -14.15 11.64 8.86
C PHE A 38 -14.25 10.23 8.25
N GLY A 39 -13.84 9.18 8.97
CA GLY A 39 -13.91 7.79 8.49
C GLY A 39 -12.87 7.41 7.43
N TYR A 40 -11.77 8.16 7.33
CA TYR A 40 -10.67 7.95 6.38
C TYR A 40 -9.40 7.43 7.07
N SER A 41 -9.51 6.40 7.92
CA SER A 41 -8.39 5.87 8.71
C SER A 41 -7.15 5.49 7.89
N SER A 42 -7.29 5.17 6.60
CA SER A 42 -6.16 4.93 5.69
C SER A 42 -5.25 6.16 5.51
N TYR A 43 -5.76 7.37 5.75
CA TYR A 43 -5.02 8.63 5.70
C TYR A 43 -4.39 9.02 7.04
N ALA A 44 -4.40 8.14 8.04
CA ALA A 44 -3.77 8.41 9.34
C ALA A 44 -2.27 8.75 9.22
N GLU A 45 -1.56 8.24 8.22
CA GLU A 45 -0.17 8.61 7.96
C GLU A 45 0.01 10.08 7.52
N PHE A 46 -1.06 10.71 7.01
CA PHE A 46 -1.10 12.13 6.68
C PHE A 46 -1.66 12.99 7.83
N TYR A 47 -2.09 12.35 8.93
CA TYR A 47 -2.44 13.03 10.17
C TYR A 47 -1.17 13.35 10.95
N TYR A 48 -0.42 14.33 10.46
CA TYR A 48 0.78 14.81 11.11
C TYR A 48 0.47 16.14 11.80
N SER A 49 0.25 16.08 13.12
CA SER A 49 0.18 17.26 13.97
C SER A 49 1.19 17.10 15.10
N TRP A 50 1.72 18.22 15.59
CA TRP A 50 2.61 18.22 16.76
C TRP A 50 2.04 17.43 17.94
N ASN A 51 2.89 16.75 18.71
CA ASN A 51 2.54 15.86 19.82
C ASN A 51 1.73 16.54 20.95
N SER A 52 1.69 17.87 21.03
CA SER A 52 0.79 18.57 21.97
C SER A 52 -0.62 18.80 21.42
N PHE A 53 -0.82 18.63 20.10
CA PHE A 53 -2.10 18.72 19.40
C PHE A 53 -2.62 17.35 18.90
N ALA A 54 -1.73 16.36 18.70
CA ALA A 54 -2.07 14.98 18.40
C ALA A 54 -1.65 14.06 19.56
N SER A 55 -2.50 13.08 19.86
CA SER A 55 -2.44 12.24 21.04
C SER A 55 -1.34 11.17 20.94
N SER A 56 -0.54 11.08 21.99
CA SER A 56 0.36 9.96 22.26
C SER A 56 -0.33 8.60 22.06
N GLY A 57 0.20 7.76 21.17
CA GLY A 57 -0.12 6.33 21.07
C GLY A 57 -1.50 5.95 20.49
N SER A 58 -2.51 6.81 20.56
CA SER A 58 -3.88 6.54 20.07
C SER A 58 -4.15 6.96 18.62
N ASP A 59 -3.22 7.68 17.99
CA ASP A 59 -3.29 8.10 16.58
C ASP A 59 -2.61 7.10 15.61
N LEU A 60 -2.26 5.91 16.10
CA LEU A 60 -1.94 4.75 15.25
C LEU A 60 -3.13 4.47 14.31
N LYS A 61 -2.86 3.94 13.10
CA LYS A 61 -3.87 3.47 12.13
C LYS A 61 -4.92 2.59 12.82
N GLN A 62 -5.98 3.21 13.34
CA GLN A 62 -7.15 2.52 13.89
C GLN A 62 -8.19 2.46 12.79
N PHE A 63 -8.12 1.38 12.03
CA PHE A 63 -9.21 1.01 11.16
C PHE A 63 -10.42 0.58 12.01
N PRO A 64 -11.65 0.88 11.58
CA PRO A 64 -12.84 0.28 12.16
C PRO A 64 -12.70 -1.25 12.26
N THR A 65 -13.31 -1.87 13.27
CA THR A 65 -13.22 -3.33 13.47
C THR A 65 -13.79 -4.14 12.31
N ASP A 66 -14.67 -3.54 11.51
CA ASP A 66 -15.29 -4.10 10.32
C ASP A 66 -14.62 -3.66 9.02
N TYR A 67 -13.51 -2.92 9.09
CA TYR A 67 -12.75 -2.54 7.90
C TYR A 67 -12.13 -3.76 7.24
N VAL A 68 -12.28 -3.84 5.93
CA VAL A 68 -11.73 -4.90 5.09
C VAL A 68 -10.89 -4.24 4.01
N GLU A 69 -9.62 -4.63 3.92
CA GLU A 69 -8.72 -4.14 2.88
C GLU A 69 -9.34 -4.34 1.49
N PRO A 70 -9.34 -3.32 0.61
CA PRO A 70 -10.06 -3.38 -0.67
C PRO A 70 -9.69 -4.59 -1.54
N ASN A 71 -8.41 -4.99 -1.58
CA ASN A 71 -7.98 -6.16 -2.35
C ASN A 71 -8.46 -7.48 -1.73
N THR A 72 -8.48 -7.58 -0.40
CA THR A 72 -9.07 -8.70 0.34
C THR A 72 -10.57 -8.79 0.05
N LYS A 73 -11.27 -7.64 0.04
CA LYS A 73 -12.68 -7.58 -0.35
C LYS A 73 -12.91 -8.09 -1.78
N LEU A 74 -12.07 -7.70 -2.75
CA LEU A 74 -12.19 -8.19 -4.13
C LEU A 74 -12.04 -9.71 -4.23
N TRP A 75 -11.13 -10.32 -3.46
CA TRP A 75 -10.95 -11.77 -3.42
C TRP A 75 -12.08 -12.48 -2.66
N PHE A 76 -12.56 -11.90 -1.57
CA PHE A 76 -13.75 -12.40 -0.86
C PHE A 76 -14.98 -12.41 -1.79
N ASP A 77 -15.20 -11.34 -2.55
CA ASP A 77 -16.25 -11.25 -3.56
C ASP A 77 -15.99 -12.24 -4.74
N TYR A 78 -14.72 -12.44 -5.14
CA TYR A 78 -14.33 -13.45 -6.14
C TYR A 78 -14.72 -14.86 -5.70
N CYS A 79 -14.48 -15.20 -4.43
CA CYS A 79 -14.88 -16.46 -3.81
C CYS A 79 -16.37 -16.51 -3.44
N ARG A 80 -17.20 -15.63 -4.02
CA ARG A 80 -18.67 -15.57 -3.81
C ARG A 80 -19.06 -15.48 -2.34
N LYS A 81 -18.19 -14.89 -1.51
CA LYS A 81 -18.38 -14.73 -0.06
C LYS A 81 -18.53 -16.08 0.68
N LYS A 82 -17.98 -17.16 0.12
CA LYS A 82 -18.07 -18.53 0.69
C LYS A 82 -16.92 -18.91 1.63
N VAL A 83 -15.93 -18.03 1.76
CA VAL A 83 -14.76 -18.21 2.61
C VAL A 83 -14.64 -17.00 3.53
N ASP A 84 -14.09 -17.16 4.73
CA ASP A 84 -13.93 -16.05 5.65
C ASP A 84 -12.85 -15.07 5.20
N ILE A 85 -12.98 -13.80 5.62
CA ILE A 85 -12.10 -12.69 5.20
C ILE A 85 -10.66 -12.93 5.66
N GLN A 86 -10.49 -13.55 6.83
CA GLN A 86 -9.18 -13.87 7.37
C GLN A 86 -8.45 -14.88 6.48
N ALA A 87 -9.11 -15.97 6.09
CA ALA A 87 -8.56 -16.96 5.16
C ALA A 87 -8.18 -16.33 3.81
N VAL A 88 -8.94 -15.34 3.33
CA VAL A 88 -8.58 -14.58 2.12
C VAL A 88 -7.31 -13.76 2.34
N SER A 89 -7.20 -13.04 3.44
CA SER A 89 -6.02 -12.24 3.78
C SER A 89 -4.77 -13.12 3.88
N GLU A 90 -4.86 -14.22 4.63
CA GLU A 90 -3.78 -15.20 4.80
C GLU A 90 -3.33 -15.77 3.44
N ALA A 91 -4.28 -16.17 2.59
CA ALA A 91 -3.95 -16.74 1.28
C ALA A 91 -3.25 -15.76 0.34
N VAL A 92 -3.62 -14.48 0.41
CA VAL A 92 -3.08 -13.45 -0.49
C VAL A 92 -1.74 -12.92 0.01
N TYR A 93 -1.56 -12.74 1.31
CA TYR A 93 -0.42 -12.00 1.86
C TYR A 93 0.56 -12.89 2.63
N GLU A 94 0.10 -13.95 3.30
CA GLU A 94 0.92 -14.67 4.28
C GLU A 94 1.44 -16.01 3.75
N LEU A 95 0.61 -16.78 3.03
CA LEU A 95 1.00 -18.11 2.57
C LEU A 95 2.19 -18.07 1.59
N ASP A 96 3.07 -19.04 1.76
CA ASP A 96 4.12 -19.33 0.79
C ASP A 96 3.58 -20.14 -0.40
N LYS A 97 4.34 -20.10 -1.50
CA LYS A 97 3.98 -20.80 -2.74
C LYS A 97 3.72 -22.29 -2.52
N ASN A 98 4.46 -22.93 -1.61
CA ASN A 98 4.36 -24.37 -1.37
C ASN A 98 3.15 -24.76 -0.51
N GLU A 99 2.49 -23.78 0.11
CA GLU A 99 1.33 -23.99 1.00
C GLU A 99 -0.01 -23.84 0.27
N MET A 100 0.02 -23.60 -1.05
CA MET A 100 -1.16 -23.36 -1.88
C MET A 100 -1.63 -24.62 -2.66
N ASP A 101 -1.20 -25.81 -2.23
CA ASP A 101 -1.58 -27.07 -2.86
C ASP A 101 -2.97 -27.58 -2.38
N MET A 102 -3.37 -28.76 -2.85
CA MET A 102 -4.66 -29.36 -2.51
C MET A 102 -4.77 -29.76 -1.02
N GLN A 103 -3.64 -29.89 -0.31
CA GLN A 103 -3.58 -30.20 1.12
C GLN A 103 -3.49 -28.94 2.00
N SER A 104 -3.54 -27.75 1.39
CA SER A 104 -3.54 -26.48 2.10
C SER A 104 -4.60 -26.46 3.20
N LYS A 105 -4.23 -25.97 4.38
CA LYS A 105 -5.17 -25.78 5.50
C LYS A 105 -6.01 -24.50 5.34
N ASN A 106 -5.64 -23.63 4.41
CA ASN A 106 -6.33 -22.36 4.19
C ASN A 106 -7.63 -22.57 3.40
N LYS A 107 -8.75 -22.04 3.92
CA LYS A 107 -10.08 -22.25 3.33
C LYS A 107 -10.27 -21.61 1.96
N MET A 108 -9.60 -20.48 1.66
CA MET A 108 -9.65 -19.88 0.33
C MET A 108 -8.99 -20.79 -0.70
N ILE A 109 -7.81 -21.32 -0.39
CA ILE A 109 -7.10 -22.24 -1.28
C ILE A 109 -7.92 -23.51 -1.51
N GLN A 110 -8.44 -24.13 -0.45
CA GLN A 110 -9.33 -25.30 -0.55
C GLN A 110 -10.56 -25.02 -1.43
N TYR A 111 -11.19 -23.86 -1.24
CA TYR A 111 -12.34 -23.46 -2.04
C TYR A 111 -11.97 -23.35 -3.53
N LEU A 112 -10.84 -22.74 -3.87
CA LEU A 112 -10.41 -22.62 -5.27
C LEU A 112 -10.13 -23.98 -5.92
N HIS A 113 -9.51 -24.92 -5.19
CA HIS A 113 -9.34 -26.30 -5.67
C HIS A 113 -10.68 -27.02 -5.87
N GLN A 114 -11.63 -26.87 -4.93
CA GLN A 114 -12.97 -27.44 -5.07
C GLN A 114 -13.75 -26.88 -6.26
N GLN A 115 -13.53 -25.61 -6.61
CA GLN A 115 -14.12 -24.99 -7.80
C GLN A 115 -13.35 -25.31 -9.09
N ASN A 116 -12.24 -26.06 -9.01
CA ASN A 116 -11.31 -26.29 -10.12
C ASN A 116 -10.82 -24.98 -10.77
N ASP A 117 -10.66 -23.91 -9.98
CA ASP A 117 -10.25 -22.59 -10.46
C ASP A 117 -8.72 -22.48 -10.57
N SER A 118 -8.19 -23.15 -11.58
CA SER A 118 -6.76 -23.17 -11.85
C SER A 118 -6.22 -21.80 -12.27
N ASP A 119 -7.05 -20.92 -12.85
CA ASP A 119 -6.65 -19.56 -13.21
C ASP A 119 -6.28 -18.74 -11.97
N ALA A 120 -7.12 -18.78 -10.93
CA ALA A 120 -6.86 -18.09 -9.67
C ALA A 120 -5.66 -18.67 -8.91
N LEU A 121 -5.57 -20.01 -8.82
CA LEU A 121 -4.45 -20.69 -8.16
C LEU A 121 -3.11 -20.37 -8.85
N ASN A 122 -3.07 -20.46 -10.18
CA ASN A 122 -1.88 -20.13 -10.96
C ASN A 122 -1.49 -18.66 -10.79
N TYR A 123 -2.47 -17.76 -10.72
CA TYR A 123 -2.22 -16.36 -10.44
C TYR A 123 -1.59 -16.15 -9.07
N LEU A 124 -2.11 -16.76 -8.00
CA LEU A 124 -1.56 -16.61 -6.65
C LEU A 124 -0.12 -17.12 -6.58
N HIS A 125 0.16 -18.30 -7.14
CA HIS A 125 1.53 -18.81 -7.24
C HIS A 125 2.46 -17.88 -8.01
N PHE A 126 1.98 -17.31 -9.12
CA PHE A 126 2.76 -16.39 -9.93
C PHE A 126 3.01 -15.07 -9.19
N ALA A 127 2.00 -14.50 -8.54
CA ALA A 127 2.09 -13.28 -7.75
C ALA A 127 3.16 -13.40 -6.66
N LYS A 128 3.20 -14.55 -5.95
CA LYS A 128 4.25 -14.86 -4.97
C LYS A 128 5.65 -14.87 -5.59
N SER A 129 5.80 -15.40 -6.80
CA SER A 129 7.10 -15.36 -7.50
C SER A 129 7.54 -13.95 -7.93
N CYS A 130 6.65 -12.97 -7.91
CA CYS A 130 6.95 -11.57 -8.20
C CYS A 130 7.32 -10.76 -6.94
N GLU A 131 7.07 -11.25 -5.72
CA GLU A 131 7.24 -10.47 -4.49
C GLU A 131 8.64 -9.89 -4.31
N PHE A 132 9.67 -10.69 -4.60
CA PHE A 132 11.06 -10.23 -4.55
C PHE A 132 11.33 -9.03 -5.48
N PHE A 133 10.62 -8.93 -6.61
CA PHE A 133 10.85 -7.88 -7.60
C PHE A 133 9.93 -6.65 -7.41
N ASN A 134 9.36 -6.48 -6.23
CA ASN A 134 8.43 -5.39 -5.92
C ASN A 134 9.10 -4.18 -5.24
N SER A 135 10.42 -4.04 -5.34
CA SER A 135 11.19 -2.91 -4.81
C SER A 135 12.41 -2.59 -5.68
N TRP A 136 13.02 -1.43 -5.46
CA TRP A 136 14.34 -1.13 -5.99
C TRP A 136 15.34 -2.05 -5.31
N GLN A 137 15.84 -3.02 -6.07
CA GLN A 137 16.83 -3.97 -5.60
C GLN A 137 18.17 -3.27 -5.76
N SER A 138 18.55 -2.47 -4.77
CA SER A 138 19.90 -1.91 -4.67
C SER A 138 20.58 -2.58 -3.49
N ASP A 139 21.46 -3.54 -3.77
CA ASP A 139 22.46 -3.90 -2.78
C ASP A 139 23.55 -2.82 -2.83
N PRO A 140 23.74 -2.00 -1.79
CA PRO A 140 24.80 -0.99 -1.80
C PRO A 140 26.21 -1.60 -1.85
N TRP A 141 26.35 -2.91 -1.61
CA TRP A 141 27.62 -3.63 -1.58
C TRP A 141 27.91 -4.44 -2.84
N GLU A 142 26.89 -4.91 -3.56
CA GLU A 142 27.05 -5.70 -4.79
C GLU A 142 26.41 -5.02 -6.01
N LYS A 143 27.14 -4.96 -7.14
CA LYS A 143 26.60 -4.52 -8.44
C LYS A 143 25.73 -5.61 -9.08
N MET A 144 24.64 -6.01 -8.42
CA MET A 144 23.69 -7.01 -8.91
C MET A 144 22.50 -6.42 -9.68
N ASP A 145 22.41 -5.09 -9.80
CA ASP A 145 21.29 -4.37 -10.41
C ASP A 145 20.91 -4.91 -11.81
N SER A 146 21.91 -5.26 -12.63
CA SER A 146 21.66 -5.78 -13.99
C SER A 146 20.96 -7.14 -13.99
N ILE A 147 21.27 -8.03 -13.05
CA ILE A 147 20.64 -9.36 -12.92
C ILE A 147 19.20 -9.19 -12.43
N ALA A 148 18.97 -8.29 -11.47
CA ALA A 148 17.64 -7.99 -10.96
C ALA A 148 16.72 -7.40 -12.06
N ILE A 149 17.24 -6.48 -12.88
CA ILE A 149 16.51 -5.90 -14.02
C ILE A 149 16.13 -6.97 -15.04
N LEU A 150 17.05 -7.86 -15.41
CA LEU A 150 16.78 -8.95 -16.37
C LEU A 150 15.72 -9.94 -15.84
N LYS A 151 15.83 -10.36 -14.58
CA LYS A 151 14.84 -11.25 -13.96
C LYS A 151 13.48 -10.59 -13.84
N ARG A 152 13.43 -9.29 -13.47
CA ARG A 152 12.19 -8.52 -13.40
C ARG A 152 11.54 -8.38 -14.79
N ALA A 153 12.33 -8.12 -15.83
CA ALA A 153 11.84 -8.06 -17.21
C ALA A 153 11.26 -9.39 -17.67
N ALA A 154 11.90 -10.53 -17.31
CA ALA A 154 11.37 -11.85 -17.60
C ALA A 154 10.02 -12.11 -16.91
N GLN A 155 9.87 -11.74 -15.64
CA GLN A 155 8.61 -11.85 -14.90
C GLN A 155 7.53 -10.91 -15.49
N MET A 156 7.89 -9.68 -15.82
CA MET A 156 7.00 -8.71 -16.48
C MET A 156 6.45 -9.28 -17.79
N ASN A 157 7.32 -9.76 -18.67
CA ASN A 157 6.91 -10.34 -19.96
C ASN A 157 6.02 -11.57 -19.76
N LYS A 158 6.34 -12.42 -18.77
CA LYS A 158 5.50 -13.57 -18.41
C LYS A 158 4.12 -13.13 -17.92
N ALA A 159 4.03 -12.08 -17.08
CA ALA A 159 2.77 -11.52 -16.63
C ALA A 159 1.91 -11.00 -17.79
N ILE A 160 2.51 -10.30 -18.76
CA ILE A 160 1.83 -9.81 -19.97
C ILE A 160 1.29 -10.98 -20.80
N ILE A 161 2.09 -12.03 -21.01
CA ILE A 161 1.66 -13.22 -21.76
C ILE A 161 0.51 -13.92 -21.05
N LEU A 162 0.59 -14.06 -19.72
CA LEU A 162 -0.48 -14.67 -18.92
C LEU A 162 -1.76 -13.83 -19.01
N ALA A 163 -1.68 -12.52 -18.83
CA ALA A 163 -2.83 -11.61 -18.94
C ALA A 163 -3.55 -11.76 -20.29
N LYS A 164 -2.81 -11.84 -21.41
CA LYS A 164 -3.38 -12.00 -22.75
C LYS A 164 -4.08 -13.36 -22.96
N LYS A 165 -3.68 -14.40 -22.24
CA LYS A 165 -4.28 -15.74 -22.33
C LYS A 165 -5.52 -15.91 -21.45
N MET A 166 -5.68 -15.08 -20.42
CA MET A 166 -6.77 -15.22 -19.47
C MET A 166 -8.12 -14.85 -20.09
N LYS A 167 -9.09 -15.76 -19.99
CA LYS A 167 -10.50 -15.48 -20.30
C LYS A 167 -11.20 -14.77 -19.14
N ASN A 168 -10.83 -15.11 -17.90
CA ASN A 168 -11.40 -14.48 -16.71
C ASN A 168 -10.85 -13.06 -16.56
N ASN A 169 -11.72 -12.06 -16.79
CA ASN A 169 -11.33 -10.66 -16.76
C ASN A 169 -10.74 -10.22 -15.40
N LYS A 170 -11.25 -10.75 -14.27
CA LYS A 170 -10.75 -10.41 -12.94
C LYS A 170 -9.30 -10.88 -12.76
N ILE A 171 -8.96 -12.06 -13.27
CA ILE A 171 -7.59 -12.58 -13.21
C ILE A 171 -6.69 -11.90 -14.25
N LYS A 172 -7.19 -11.60 -15.45
CA LYS A 172 -6.49 -10.80 -16.46
C LYS A 172 -6.00 -9.47 -15.88
N ILE A 173 -6.91 -8.69 -15.28
CA ILE A 173 -6.60 -7.38 -14.70
C ILE A 173 -5.50 -7.50 -13.64
N ARG A 174 -5.54 -8.55 -12.82
CA ARG A 174 -4.54 -8.81 -11.79
C ARG A 174 -3.15 -9.13 -12.35
N TYR A 175 -3.06 -9.91 -13.43
CA TYR A 175 -1.79 -10.11 -14.14
C TYR A 175 -1.27 -8.82 -14.79
N THR A 176 -2.16 -8.02 -15.40
CA THR A 176 -1.79 -6.71 -15.95
C THR A 176 -1.23 -5.80 -14.87
N PHE A 177 -1.85 -5.74 -13.69
CA PHE A 177 -1.34 -4.98 -12.55
C PHE A 177 0.08 -5.42 -12.15
N LEU A 178 0.35 -6.73 -12.06
CA LEU A 178 1.71 -7.22 -11.79
C LEU A 178 2.70 -6.78 -12.86
N ALA A 179 2.32 -6.86 -14.13
CA ALA A 179 3.16 -6.39 -15.24
C ALA A 179 3.47 -4.88 -15.12
N ILE A 180 2.47 -4.05 -14.83
CA ILE A 180 2.64 -2.61 -14.60
C ILE A 180 3.60 -2.34 -13.44
N ARG A 181 3.40 -3.01 -12.30
CA ARG A 181 4.27 -2.84 -11.12
C ARG A 181 5.71 -3.23 -11.41
N LEU A 182 5.93 -4.33 -12.14
CA LEU A 182 7.28 -4.77 -12.52
C LEU A 182 7.92 -3.82 -13.54
N ALA A 183 7.16 -3.34 -14.52
CA ALA A 183 7.61 -2.34 -15.49
C ALA A 183 8.06 -1.04 -14.80
N TRP A 184 7.33 -0.60 -13.78
CA TRP A 184 7.66 0.60 -12.99
C TRP A 184 9.07 0.52 -12.39
N TYR A 185 9.40 -0.55 -11.69
CA TYR A 185 10.72 -0.71 -11.10
C TYR A 185 11.83 -1.01 -12.12
N ASN A 186 11.47 -1.35 -13.36
CA ASN A 186 12.41 -1.42 -14.49
C ASN A 186 12.49 -0.10 -15.28
N ARG A 187 11.68 0.90 -14.95
CA ARG A 187 11.56 2.19 -15.67
C ARG A 187 11.04 2.06 -17.11
N ASP A 188 10.27 1.00 -17.39
CA ASP A 188 9.68 0.74 -18.70
C ASP A 188 8.34 1.50 -18.88
N TYR A 189 8.39 2.82 -18.88
CA TYR A 189 7.19 3.68 -18.81
C TYR A 189 6.23 3.52 -20.01
N ASN A 190 6.77 3.28 -21.20
CA ASN A 190 5.95 3.00 -22.40
C ASN A 190 5.08 1.74 -22.23
N ILE A 191 5.61 0.72 -21.54
CA ILE A 191 4.85 -0.51 -21.25
C ILE A 191 3.74 -0.21 -20.24
N ILE A 192 4.01 0.62 -19.23
CA ILE A 192 3.00 1.00 -18.24
C ILE A 192 1.84 1.73 -18.90
N ASP A 193 2.12 2.74 -19.73
CA ASP A 193 1.06 3.48 -20.41
C ASP A 193 0.24 2.58 -21.33
N SER A 194 0.90 1.75 -22.14
CA SER A 194 0.22 0.80 -23.04
C SER A 194 -0.68 -0.18 -22.27
N LEU A 195 -0.18 -0.79 -21.19
CA LEU A 195 -0.94 -1.77 -20.41
C LEU A 195 -2.09 -1.13 -19.64
N PHE A 196 -1.88 0.07 -19.10
CA PHE A 196 -2.91 0.81 -18.40
C PHE A 196 -4.03 1.20 -19.35
N THR A 197 -3.70 1.78 -20.50
CA THR A 197 -4.66 2.21 -21.50
C THR A 197 -5.47 1.02 -22.06
N GLU A 198 -4.82 -0.11 -22.34
CA GLU A 198 -5.49 -1.32 -22.85
C GLU A 198 -6.46 -1.96 -21.84
N THR A 199 -6.13 -1.92 -20.54
CA THR A 199 -6.86 -2.70 -19.52
C THR A 199 -7.74 -1.86 -18.59
N PHE A 200 -7.35 -0.62 -18.31
CA PHE A 200 -7.92 0.19 -17.23
C PHE A 200 -8.63 1.48 -17.69
N ASP A 201 -8.23 2.12 -18.79
CA ASP A 201 -8.84 3.40 -19.22
C ASP A 201 -10.34 3.27 -19.54
N GLN A 202 -10.78 2.10 -20.01
CA GLN A 202 -12.18 1.83 -20.34
C GLN A 202 -12.88 0.93 -19.31
N SER A 203 -12.20 0.51 -18.24
CA SER A 203 -12.80 -0.43 -17.29
C SER A 203 -13.61 0.28 -16.20
N TYR A 204 -14.87 -0.13 -16.08
CA TYR A 204 -15.72 0.15 -14.92
C TYR A 204 -16.10 -1.18 -14.25
N PRO A 205 -16.15 -1.24 -12.91
CA PRO A 205 -15.86 -0.18 -11.95
C PRO A 205 -14.35 0.07 -11.71
N LYS A 206 -14.00 1.29 -11.29
CA LYS A 206 -12.65 1.65 -10.84
C LYS A 206 -12.43 1.15 -9.41
N ASP A 207 -11.87 -0.05 -9.28
CA ASP A 207 -11.54 -0.66 -7.99
C ASP A 207 -10.09 -0.39 -7.56
N ILE A 208 -9.63 -1.06 -6.50
CA ILE A 208 -8.27 -0.87 -5.98
C ILE A 208 -7.17 -1.20 -6.98
N LEU A 209 -7.38 -2.16 -7.90
CA LEU A 209 -6.39 -2.49 -8.94
C LEU A 209 -6.27 -1.37 -9.96
N TYR A 210 -7.37 -0.68 -10.27
CA TYR A 210 -7.34 0.54 -11.07
C TYR A 210 -6.48 1.61 -10.39
N TYR A 211 -6.76 1.93 -9.12
CA TYR A 211 -6.03 2.99 -8.42
C TYR A 211 -4.57 2.66 -8.17
N TRP A 212 -4.24 1.40 -7.85
CA TRP A 212 -2.84 0.97 -7.75
C TRP A 212 -2.12 1.03 -9.09
N SER A 213 -2.79 0.68 -10.19
CA SER A 213 -2.20 0.81 -11.53
C SER A 213 -2.04 2.29 -11.93
N LEU A 214 -3.00 3.13 -11.54
CA LEU A 214 -2.99 4.56 -11.82
C LEU A 214 -1.84 5.24 -11.09
N TYR A 215 -1.57 4.85 -9.84
CA TYR A 215 -0.39 5.29 -9.10
C TYR A 215 0.88 5.13 -9.94
N PHE A 216 1.10 3.96 -10.56
CA PHE A 216 2.28 3.75 -11.39
C PHE A 216 2.24 4.50 -12.72
N LYS A 217 1.06 4.79 -13.28
CA LYS A 217 0.92 5.60 -14.51
C LYS A 217 1.16 7.09 -14.25
N SER A 218 0.76 7.63 -13.10
CA SER A 218 0.71 9.08 -12.88
C SER A 218 2.04 9.75 -12.52
N PHE A 219 3.14 9.01 -12.41
CA PHE A 219 4.44 9.60 -12.08
C PHE A 219 5.25 10.08 -13.31
N PHE A 220 4.62 10.16 -14.49
CA PHE A 220 5.21 10.71 -15.72
C PHE A 220 4.17 11.40 -16.58
#